data_AF-S5SSW3-F1
#
_entry.id   AF-S5SSW3-F1
#
_cell.length_a   1.000
_cell.length_b   1.000
_cell.length_c   1.000
_cell.angle_alpha   90.00
_cell.angle_beta   90.00
_cell.angle_gamma   90.00
#
_symmetry.space_group_name_H-M   'P 1'
#
loop_
_entity.id
_entity.type
_entity.pdbx_description
1 polymer ?
#
loop_
_entity_poly.entity_id
_entity_poly.type
_entity_poly.pdbx_seq_one_letter_code
_entity_poly.pdbx_strand_id
1 'polypeptide(L)'
;MTNITFASLHEKLNFLLADHQIHDFDESGLNLESVASLHAKADALCAAHGGNPQVMPDDTLAQLHPKLDLLLKGHGVDADVDADTLDSLVSVDEKLDAIIGAHDDTEESRD
;
A
#
# COMPACT_ATOMS: atom_id res chain seq x y z
N MET A 1 -18.63 -10.35 0.46
CA MET A 1 -17.97 -9.42 -0.47
C MET A 1 -17.84 -8.11 0.27
N THR A 2 -16.67 -7.85 0.82
CA THR A 2 -16.32 -6.53 1.36
C THR A 2 -16.34 -5.55 0.19
N ASN A 3 -17.15 -4.49 0.28
CA ASN A 3 -17.06 -3.41 -0.68
C ASN A 3 -15.73 -2.71 -0.44
N ILE A 4 -14.77 -2.90 -1.35
CA ILE A 4 -13.50 -2.17 -1.29
C ILE A 4 -13.78 -0.71 -1.66
N THR A 5 -13.42 0.19 -0.76
CA THR A 5 -13.59 1.63 -0.93
C THR A 5 -12.26 2.34 -0.73
N PHE A 6 -12.14 3.57 -1.19
CA PHE A 6 -10.96 4.39 -0.91
C PHE A 6 -10.69 4.52 0.59
N ALA A 7 -11.73 4.67 1.41
CA ALA A 7 -11.59 4.72 2.87
C ALA A 7 -10.92 3.46 3.42
N SER A 8 -11.36 2.27 2.98
CA SER A 8 -10.77 0.99 3.40
C SER A 8 -9.29 0.87 3.00
N LEU A 9 -8.93 1.32 1.79
CA LEU A 9 -7.52 1.34 1.37
C LEU A 9 -6.69 2.34 2.18
N HIS A 10 -7.26 3.49 2.51
CA HIS A 10 -6.61 4.49 3.36
C HIS A 10 -6.36 3.96 4.77
N GLU A 11 -7.30 3.21 5.36
CA GLU A 11 -7.10 2.56 6.66
C GLU A 11 -5.93 1.56 6.61
N LYS A 12 -5.87 0.71 5.58
CA LYS A 12 -4.76 -0.22 5.37
C LYS A 12 -3.41 0.49 5.20
N LEU A 13 -3.37 1.54 4.38
CA LEU A 13 -2.15 2.34 4.19
C LEU A 13 -1.73 3.07 5.47
N ASN A 14 -2.67 3.57 6.26
CA ASN A 14 -2.39 4.20 7.56
C ASN A 14 -1.80 3.20 8.55
N PHE A 15 -2.32 1.98 8.58
CA PHE A 15 -1.75 0.91 9.38
C PHE A 15 -0.29 0.66 8.98
N LEU A 16 0.00 0.49 7.69
CA LEU A 16 1.36 0.29 7.19
C LEU A 16 2.28 1.49 7.50
N LEU A 17 1.79 2.72 7.37
CA LEU A 17 2.57 3.91 7.72
C LEU A 17 2.98 3.88 9.19
N ALA A 18 2.04 3.55 10.09
CA ALA A 18 2.31 3.43 11.52
C ALA A 18 3.26 2.27 11.84
N ASP A 19 3.05 1.12 11.19
CA ASP A 19 3.89 -0.06 11.31
C ASP A 19 5.37 0.23 10.95
N HIS A 20 5.56 0.96 9.86
CA HIS A 20 6.87 1.43 9.41
C HIS A 20 7.37 2.69 10.16
N GLN A 21 6.71 3.10 11.25
CA GLN A 21 7.06 4.25 12.10
C GLN A 21 7.05 5.61 11.36
N ILE A 22 6.27 5.71 10.28
CA ILE A 22 6.09 6.93 9.49
C ILE A 22 4.92 7.73 10.10
N HIS A 23 5.19 8.46 11.17
CA HIS A 23 4.18 9.23 11.90
C HIS A 23 4.05 10.69 11.45
N ASP A 24 5.04 11.21 10.71
CA ASP A 24 5.12 12.62 10.27
C ASP A 24 4.48 12.86 8.89
N PHE A 25 3.68 11.91 8.40
CA PHE A 25 3.04 12.02 7.11
C PHE A 25 1.93 13.08 7.15
N ASP A 26 2.08 14.17 6.40
CA ASP A 26 1.06 15.22 6.32
C ASP A 26 -0.12 14.75 5.45
N GLU A 27 -1.24 14.49 6.10
CA GLU A 27 -2.51 14.14 5.45
C GLU A 27 -3.48 15.32 5.35
N SER A 28 -3.11 16.48 5.89
CA SER A 28 -3.96 17.68 5.99
C SER A 28 -4.47 18.18 4.62
N GLY A 29 -3.70 17.94 3.55
CA GLY A 29 -4.03 18.34 2.18
C GLY A 29 -4.65 17.25 1.31
N LEU A 30 -4.87 16.05 1.86
CA LEU A 30 -5.26 14.89 1.05
C LEU A 30 -6.79 14.76 0.91
N ASN A 31 -7.20 14.36 -0.28
CA ASN A 31 -8.58 13.97 -0.55
C ASN A 31 -8.72 12.45 -0.43
N LEU A 32 -9.36 11.97 0.63
CA LEU A 32 -9.52 10.54 0.93
C LEU A 32 -10.38 9.77 -0.11
N GLU A 33 -11.01 10.45 -1.06
CA GLU A 33 -11.73 9.83 -2.18
C GLU A 33 -10.96 9.97 -3.51
N SER A 34 -9.63 10.14 -3.45
CA SER A 34 -8.79 10.36 -4.62
C SER A 34 -7.59 9.41 -4.67
N VAL A 35 -7.28 8.95 -5.89
CA VAL A 35 -6.13 8.09 -6.20
C VAL A 35 -4.80 8.77 -5.81
N ALA A 36 -4.70 10.09 -6.02
CA ALA A 36 -3.52 10.87 -5.65
C ALA A 36 -3.17 10.75 -4.15
N SER A 37 -4.19 10.64 -3.29
CA SER A 37 -3.97 10.51 -1.84
C SER A 37 -3.50 9.11 -1.45
N LEU A 38 -3.95 8.08 -2.17
CA LEU A 38 -3.40 6.72 -2.02
C LEU A 38 -1.93 6.72 -2.43
N HIS A 39 -1.59 7.38 -3.55
CA HIS A 39 -0.21 7.51 -3.99
C HIS A 39 0.66 8.22 -2.97
N ALA A 40 0.23 9.36 -2.44
CA ALA A 40 1.00 10.09 -1.43
C ALA A 40 1.41 9.19 -0.25
N LYS A 41 0.48 8.36 0.25
CA LYS A 41 0.76 7.40 1.33
C LYS A 41 1.68 6.26 0.86
N ALA A 42 1.42 5.67 -0.31
CA ALA A 42 2.28 4.64 -0.89
C ALA A 42 3.69 5.14 -1.22
N ASP A 43 3.85 6.43 -1.55
CA ASP A 43 5.13 7.07 -1.83
C ASP A 43 5.98 7.19 -0.56
N ALA A 44 5.36 7.57 0.56
CA ALA A 44 6.04 7.59 1.86
C ALA A 44 6.52 6.18 2.26
N LEU A 45 5.67 5.17 2.06
CA LEU A 45 6.02 3.76 2.29
C LEU A 45 7.14 3.27 1.36
N CYS A 46 7.06 3.62 0.07
CA CYS A 46 8.06 3.29 -0.94
C CYS A 46 9.42 3.90 -0.59
N ALA A 47 9.44 5.18 -0.20
CA ALA A 47 10.65 5.88 0.24
C ALA A 47 11.27 5.22 1.49
N ALA A 48 10.44 4.78 2.44
CA ALA A 48 10.91 4.09 3.64
C ALA A 48 11.61 2.74 3.34
N HIS A 49 11.22 2.07 2.24
CA HIS A 49 11.85 0.83 1.78
C HIS A 49 13.00 1.04 0.80
N GLY A 50 13.50 2.28 0.66
CA GLY A 50 14.61 2.62 -0.23
C GLY A 50 14.22 2.76 -1.71
N GLY A 51 12.91 2.80 -2.02
CA GLY A 51 12.41 3.16 -3.33
C GLY A 51 12.50 4.67 -3.60
N ASN A 52 12.32 5.05 -4.87
CA ASN A 52 12.27 6.46 -5.26
C ASN A 52 10.89 6.79 -5.84
N PRO A 53 9.96 7.35 -5.03
CA PRO A 53 8.63 7.69 -5.50
C PRO A 53 8.63 8.76 -6.60
N GLN A 54 9.62 9.67 -6.62
CA GLN A 54 9.65 10.79 -7.57
C GLN A 54 9.85 10.39 -9.04
N VAL A 55 10.34 9.17 -9.28
CA VAL A 55 10.52 8.63 -10.64
C VAL A 55 9.39 7.67 -11.04
N MET A 56 8.45 7.42 -10.13
CA MET A 56 7.32 6.54 -10.35
C MET A 56 6.08 7.38 -10.62
N PRO A 57 5.32 7.07 -11.67
CA PRO A 57 4.10 7.82 -11.96
C PRO A 57 3.00 7.55 -10.92
N ASP A 58 2.06 8.50 -10.78
CA ASP A 58 1.02 8.53 -9.74
C ASP A 58 -0.37 8.96 -10.24
N ASP A 59 -0.61 8.87 -11.55
CA ASP A 59 -1.88 9.23 -12.18
C ASP A 59 -2.98 8.18 -11.98
N THR A 60 -2.63 6.88 -11.86
CA THR A 60 -3.62 5.79 -11.89
C THR A 60 -3.39 4.72 -10.83
N LEU A 61 -4.46 3.98 -10.48
CA LEU A 61 -4.40 2.88 -9.51
C LEU A 61 -3.39 1.81 -9.94
N ALA A 62 -3.29 1.54 -11.24
CA ALA A 62 -2.29 0.61 -11.79
C ALA A 62 -0.85 0.96 -11.38
N GLN A 63 -0.57 2.24 -11.13
CA GLN A 63 0.76 2.73 -10.77
C GLN A 63 1.05 2.65 -9.26
N LEU A 64 0.06 2.31 -8.43
CA LEU A 64 0.31 1.93 -7.03
C LEU A 64 1.01 0.57 -6.94
N HIS A 65 0.68 -0.35 -7.84
CA HIS A 65 1.22 -1.72 -7.84
C HIS A 65 2.74 -1.78 -7.77
N PRO A 66 3.53 -1.08 -8.60
CA PRO A 66 4.99 -1.11 -8.48
C PRO A 66 5.51 -0.54 -7.16
N LYS A 67 4.81 0.45 -6.55
CA LYS A 67 5.16 0.99 -5.23
C LYS A 67 4.92 -0.08 -4.15
N LEU A 68 3.77 -0.76 -4.20
CA LEU A 68 3.42 -1.85 -3.29
C LEU A 68 4.27 -3.11 -3.50
N ASP A 69 4.71 -3.38 -4.73
CA ASP A 69 5.60 -4.50 -5.06
C ASP A 69 6.97 -4.37 -4.37
N LEU A 70 7.46 -3.13 -4.21
CA LEU A 70 8.66 -2.87 -3.42
C LEU A 70 8.46 -3.17 -1.94
N LEU A 71 7.28 -2.85 -1.38
CA LEU A 71 6.95 -3.22 -0.01
C LEU A 71 6.85 -4.74 0.15
N LEU A 72 6.11 -5.40 -0.75
CA LEU A 72 5.96 -6.85 -0.78
C LEU A 72 7.33 -7.55 -0.79
N LYS A 73 8.24 -7.10 -1.67
CA LYS A 73 9.65 -7.57 -1.69
C LYS A 73 10.41 -7.28 -0.41
N GLY A 74 10.19 -6.12 0.21
CA GLY A 74 10.76 -5.76 1.51
C GLY A 74 10.33 -6.73 2.61
N HIS A 75 9.09 -7.21 2.55
CA HIS A 75 8.49 -8.17 3.47
C HIS A 75 8.69 -9.63 3.05
N GLY A 76 9.29 -9.90 1.88
CA GLY A 76 9.53 -11.26 1.38
C GLY A 76 8.26 -12.01 0.96
N VAL A 77 7.19 -11.28 0.64
CA VAL A 77 5.92 -11.84 0.15
C VAL A 77 5.69 -11.46 -1.31
N ASP A 78 4.96 -12.30 -2.02
CA ASP A 78 4.56 -12.07 -3.41
C ASP A 78 3.02 -12.09 -3.48
N ALA A 79 2.43 -11.05 -4.04
CA ALA A 79 1.00 -10.97 -4.31
C ALA A 79 0.78 -11.00 -5.82
N ASP A 80 0.31 -12.15 -6.31
CA ASP A 80 -0.07 -12.35 -7.70
C ASP A 80 -1.46 -11.73 -7.91
N VAL A 81 -1.49 -10.60 -8.59
CA VAL A 81 -2.73 -9.91 -8.97
C VAL A 81 -2.87 -9.95 -10.48
N ASP A 82 -4.10 -10.16 -10.95
CA ASP A 82 -4.40 -10.19 -12.37
C ASP A 82 -4.05 -8.87 -13.05
N ALA A 83 -3.23 -8.93 -14.11
CA ALA A 83 -2.82 -7.77 -14.88
C ALA A 83 -4.01 -6.97 -15.46
N ASP A 84 -5.13 -7.65 -15.73
CA ASP A 84 -6.37 -7.03 -16.23
C ASP A 84 -7.08 -6.18 -15.17
N THR A 85 -6.77 -6.39 -13.89
CA THR A 85 -7.42 -5.73 -12.75
C THR A 85 -6.54 -4.68 -12.08
N LEU A 86 -5.35 -4.39 -12.61
CA LEU A 86 -4.40 -3.46 -11.98
C LEU A 86 -5.00 -2.07 -11.71
N ASP A 87 -5.93 -1.61 -12.54
CA ASP A 87 -6.63 -0.33 -12.34
C ASP A 87 -7.90 -0.45 -11.46
N SER A 88 -7.97 -1.47 -10.61
CA SER A 88 -9.08 -1.71 -9.68
C SER A 88 -8.64 -1.58 -8.23
N LEU A 89 -9.54 -1.07 -7.40
CA LEU A 89 -9.34 -1.00 -5.94
C LEU A 89 -9.13 -2.39 -5.34
N VAL A 90 -9.75 -3.43 -5.91
CA VAL A 90 -9.66 -4.81 -5.42
C VAL A 90 -8.21 -5.30 -5.45
N SER A 91 -7.52 -5.11 -6.56
CA SER A 91 -6.15 -5.60 -6.72
C SER A 91 -5.15 -4.81 -5.85
N VAL A 92 -5.43 -3.54 -5.59
CA VAL A 92 -4.66 -2.74 -4.61
C VAL A 92 -4.92 -3.27 -3.19
N ASP A 93 -6.18 -3.58 -2.86
CA ASP A 93 -6.56 -4.15 -1.57
C ASP A 93 -5.86 -5.49 -1.30
N GLU A 94 -5.83 -6.39 -2.29
CA GLU A 94 -5.18 -7.71 -2.20
C GLU A 94 -3.68 -7.59 -1.90
N LYS A 95 -2.98 -6.67 -2.56
CA LYS A 95 -1.56 -6.41 -2.26
C LYS A 95 -1.36 -5.86 -0.85
N LEU A 96 -2.19 -4.91 -0.44
CA LEU A 96 -2.11 -4.35 0.91
C LEU A 96 -2.41 -5.41 1.98
N ASP A 97 -3.40 -6.26 1.73
CA ASP A 97 -3.75 -7.38 2.61
C ASP A 97 -2.60 -8.37 2.75
N ALA A 98 -1.93 -8.71 1.64
CA ALA A 98 -0.75 -9.57 1.66
C ALA A 98 0.41 -8.98 2.47
N ILE A 99 0.66 -7.66 2.37
CA ILE A 99 1.70 -6.98 3.18
C ILE A 99 1.32 -7.02 4.66
N ILE A 100 0.07 -6.69 4.99
CA ILE A 100 -0.41 -6.69 6.39
C ILE A 100 -0.39 -8.11 6.97
N GLY A 101 -0.83 -9.10 6.21
CA GLY A 101 -0.81 -10.51 6.60
C GLY A 101 0.61 -11.03 6.83
N ALA A 102 1.58 -10.61 6.01
CA ALA A 102 3.00 -10.93 6.23
C ALA A 102 3.50 -10.42 7.59
N HIS A 103 2.95 -9.30 8.07
CA HIS A 103 3.31 -8.74 9.36
C HIS A 103 2.68 -9.51 10.54
N ASP A 104 1.42 -9.95 10.40
CA ASP A 104 0.69 -10.71 11.43
C ASP A 104 1.26 -12.12 11.64
N ASP A 105 1.71 -12.79 10.56
CA ASP A 105 2.30 -14.15 10.63
C ASP A 105 3.61 -14.20 11.43
N THR A 106 4.30 -13.06 11.58
CA THR A 106 5.55 -12.95 12.36
C THR A 106 5.34 -13.09 13.87
N GLU A 107 4.11 -12.92 14.37
CA GLU A 107 3.79 -13.03 15.81
C GLU A 107 3.36 -14.46 16.23
N GLU A 108 3.24 -15.44 15.33
CA GLU A 108 2.86 -16.84 15.64
C GLU A 108 4.07 -17.82 15.70
N SER A 109 5.30 -17.32 15.84
CA SER A 109 6.51 -18.16 15.96
C SER A 109 7.20 -18.09 17.33
N ARG A 110 6.50 -17.63 18.37
CA ARG A 110 7.07 -17.41 19.71
C ARG A 110 6.35 -18.22 20.79
N ASP A 111 6.42 -19.54 20.68
CA ASP A 111 6.14 -20.49 21.78
C ASP A 111 7.37 -21.36 22.09
#